data_AF-A0A7Z0A7T5-F1
#
_entry.id   AF-A0A7Z0A7T5-F1
#
_cell.length_a   1.000
_cell.length_b   1.000
_cell.length_c   1.000
_cell.angle_alpha   90.00
_cell.angle_beta   90.00
_cell.angle_gamma   90.00
#
_symmetry.space_group_name_H-M   'P 1'
#
loop_
_entity.id
_entity.type
_entity.pdbx_description
1 polymer ?
#
loop_
_entity_poly.entity_id
_entity_poly.type
_entity_poly.pdbx_seq_one_letter_code
_entity_poly.pdbx_strand_id
1 'polypeptide(L)'
;MTRELSPPPIWSLPAPPKRRRDLSRDEIVRAAIAIANAGGAEAVTMRAVAARLGSSAPMSLYRYVRNKDGLVDLMLDAAMAEVRTPSESVVDWREGLARLARSMWEMTKQHRWYARLVHTRPPAGPNACRIHEYVLTVFADLGVGLQTASDFYLLINRHVIGLALQYADTAYVQSDADLTVDEIRQTARSWWGQMDTESPYPHLQQLMRRFLDEHNPTDGWAGPDTQLEIGLGCLLDGIANRIGNPG
;
A
#
# COMPACT_ATOMS: atom_id res chain seq x y z
N MET A 1 -14.42 -18.06 31.20
CA MET A 1 -14.16 -17.93 29.76
C MET A 1 -12.67 -17.90 29.54
N THR A 2 -12.08 -19.04 29.20
CA THR A 2 -10.66 -19.16 28.86
C THR A 2 -10.46 -18.50 27.51
N ARG A 3 -9.73 -17.38 27.47
CA ARG A 3 -9.40 -16.67 26.23
C ARG A 3 -8.54 -17.62 25.40
N GLU A 4 -9.07 -18.18 24.32
CA GLU A 4 -8.27 -18.94 23.37
C GLU A 4 -7.10 -18.05 22.93
N LEU A 5 -5.88 -18.45 23.28
CA LEU A 5 -4.68 -17.75 22.88
C LEU A 5 -4.61 -17.78 21.36
N SER A 6 -4.48 -16.60 20.74
CA SER A 6 -4.30 -16.51 19.29
C SER A 6 -3.12 -17.38 18.87
N PRO A 7 -3.23 -18.16 17.78
CA PRO A 7 -2.16 -19.04 17.34
C PRO A 7 -0.87 -18.23 17.08
N PRO A 8 0.31 -18.84 17.32
CA PRO A 8 1.59 -18.13 17.17
C PRO A 8 1.78 -17.63 15.73
N PRO A 9 2.38 -16.44 15.53
CA PRO A 9 2.55 -15.84 14.21
C PRO A 9 3.44 -16.69 13.30
N ILE A 10 3.23 -16.64 11.98
CA ILE A 10 3.97 -17.46 11.00
C ILE A 10 5.49 -17.26 11.08
N TRP A 11 5.93 -16.08 11.53
CA TRP A 11 7.34 -15.69 11.72
C TRP A 11 8.04 -16.46 12.84
N SER A 12 7.28 -16.97 13.82
CA SER A 12 7.83 -17.76 14.93
C SER A 12 8.02 -19.24 14.59
N LEU A 13 7.52 -19.68 13.43
CA LEU A 13 7.58 -21.07 13.00
C LEU A 13 8.76 -21.29 12.04
N PRO A 14 9.69 -22.21 12.34
CA PRO A 14 10.81 -22.49 11.44
C PRO A 14 10.29 -22.94 10.07
N ALA A 15 10.90 -22.43 9.00
CA ALA A 15 10.60 -22.91 7.65
C ALA A 15 11.02 -24.40 7.54
N PRO A 16 10.19 -25.28 6.97
CA PRO A 16 10.59 -26.66 6.72
C PRO A 16 11.86 -26.73 5.85
N PRO A 17 12.79 -27.68 6.11
CA PRO A 17 14.04 -27.77 5.37
C PRO A 17 13.82 -28.09 3.88
N LYS A 18 14.56 -27.40 3.02
CA LYS A 18 14.51 -27.55 1.55
C LYS A 18 15.14 -28.89 1.14
N ARG A 19 14.36 -29.83 0.60
CA ARG A 19 14.88 -31.00 -0.14
C ARG A 19 14.92 -30.69 -1.63
N ARG A 20 15.92 -31.20 -2.36
CA ARG A 20 16.26 -30.85 -3.76
C ARG A 20 15.13 -31.00 -4.81
N ARG A 21 13.95 -31.51 -4.45
CA ARG A 21 12.76 -31.66 -5.31
C ARG A 21 11.43 -31.26 -4.63
N ASP A 22 11.47 -30.76 -3.39
CA ASP A 22 10.25 -30.38 -2.66
C ASP A 22 9.98 -28.88 -2.80
N LEU A 23 8.69 -28.52 -2.84
CA LEU A 23 8.21 -27.13 -2.73
C LEU A 23 8.91 -26.38 -1.60
N SER A 24 9.22 -25.11 -1.83
CA SER A 24 9.69 -24.16 -0.81
C SER A 24 8.63 -23.11 -0.48
N ARG A 25 8.75 -22.52 0.72
CA ARG A 25 7.89 -21.40 1.15
C ARG A 25 7.96 -20.25 0.12
N ASP A 26 9.15 -19.92 -0.37
CA ASP A 26 9.36 -18.86 -1.36
C ASP A 26 8.68 -19.15 -2.71
N GLU A 27 8.68 -20.40 -3.17
CA GLU A 27 7.95 -20.79 -4.39
C GLU A 27 6.44 -20.65 -4.22
N ILE A 28 5.91 -21.05 -3.06
CA ILE A 28 4.49 -20.92 -2.73
C ILE A 28 4.09 -19.44 -2.72
N VAL A 29 4.87 -18.60 -2.05
CA VAL A 29 4.61 -17.16 -1.94
C VAL A 29 4.69 -16.48 -3.30
N ARG A 30 5.72 -16.76 -4.12
CA ARG A 30 5.82 -16.21 -5.48
C ARG A 30 4.65 -16.64 -6.37
N ALA A 31 4.20 -17.89 -6.27
CA ALA A 31 3.02 -18.35 -7.01
C ALA A 31 1.75 -17.61 -6.56
N ALA A 32 1.57 -17.40 -5.26
CA ALA A 32 0.44 -16.66 -4.72
C ALA A 32 0.45 -15.18 -5.12
N ILE A 33 1.61 -14.51 -5.08
CA ILE A 33 1.78 -13.13 -5.56
C ILE A 33 1.45 -13.03 -7.05
N ALA A 34 1.91 -13.98 -7.87
CA ALA A 34 1.60 -13.97 -9.30
C ALA A 34 0.10 -14.13 -9.59
N ILE A 35 -0.62 -14.94 -8.79
CA ILE A 35 -2.08 -15.03 -8.86
C ILE A 35 -2.71 -13.70 -8.45
N ALA A 36 -2.24 -13.10 -7.36
CA ALA A 36 -2.76 -11.84 -6.84
C ALA A 36 -2.54 -10.67 -7.79
N ASN A 37 -1.40 -10.60 -8.47
CA ASN A 37 -1.10 -9.60 -9.48
C ASN A 37 -2.05 -9.71 -10.69
N ALA A 38 -2.47 -10.93 -11.06
CA ALA A 38 -3.31 -11.17 -12.22
C ALA A 38 -4.82 -11.05 -11.93
N GLY A 39 -5.28 -11.46 -10.73
CA GLY A 39 -6.70 -11.57 -10.40
C GLY A 39 -7.11 -10.89 -9.09
N GLY A 40 -6.24 -10.07 -8.51
CA GLY A 40 -6.47 -9.42 -7.22
C GLY A 40 -6.40 -10.38 -6.02
N ALA A 41 -6.65 -9.83 -4.83
CA ALA A 41 -6.53 -10.56 -3.57
C ALA A 41 -7.47 -11.79 -3.48
N GLU A 42 -8.69 -11.68 -4.01
CA GLU A 42 -9.71 -12.72 -3.96
C GLU A 42 -9.37 -13.95 -4.81
N ALA A 43 -8.59 -13.79 -5.87
CA ALA A 43 -8.15 -14.92 -6.71
C ALA A 43 -7.21 -15.88 -5.96
N VAL A 44 -6.60 -15.43 -4.86
CA VAL A 44 -5.60 -16.19 -4.12
C VAL A 44 -6.27 -17.22 -3.21
N THR A 45 -6.59 -18.39 -3.75
CA THR A 45 -7.06 -19.53 -2.95
C THR A 45 -5.98 -20.59 -2.80
N MET A 46 -6.02 -21.39 -1.71
CA MET A 46 -5.08 -22.51 -1.53
C MET A 46 -5.14 -23.49 -2.72
N ARG A 47 -6.31 -23.66 -3.33
CA ARG A 47 -6.50 -24.47 -4.54
C ARG A 47 -5.83 -23.86 -5.76
N ALA A 48 -6.00 -22.56 -5.99
CA ALA A 48 -5.37 -21.85 -7.11
C ALA A 48 -3.84 -21.89 -7.02
N VAL A 49 -3.30 -21.72 -5.80
CA VAL A 49 -1.85 -21.80 -5.55
C VAL A 49 -1.33 -23.22 -5.81
N ALA A 50 -2.02 -24.25 -5.32
CA ALA A 50 -1.63 -25.64 -5.56
C ALA A 50 -1.64 -26.00 -7.06
N ALA A 51 -2.72 -25.60 -7.76
CA ALA A 51 -2.86 -25.80 -9.19
C ALA A 51 -1.74 -25.11 -9.98
N ARG A 52 -1.40 -23.85 -9.65
CA ARG A 52 -0.30 -23.11 -10.29
C ARG A 52 1.06 -23.77 -10.09
N LEU A 53 1.26 -24.44 -8.96
CA LEU A 53 2.51 -25.14 -8.61
C LEU A 53 2.56 -26.58 -9.14
N GLY A 54 1.54 -27.04 -9.88
CA GLY A 54 1.45 -28.41 -10.37
C GLY A 54 1.30 -29.45 -9.26
N SER A 55 0.96 -29.02 -8.03
CA SER A 55 0.72 -29.92 -6.90
C SER A 55 -0.75 -30.30 -6.85
N SER A 56 -1.03 -31.60 -6.88
CA SER A 56 -2.40 -32.14 -6.87
C SER A 56 -3.09 -32.04 -5.49
N ALA A 57 -2.37 -31.70 -4.41
CA ALA A 57 -2.92 -31.66 -3.05
C ALA A 57 -2.63 -30.31 -2.35
N PRO A 58 -3.66 -29.46 -2.15
CA PRO A 58 -3.57 -28.24 -1.33
C PRO A 58 -3.03 -28.50 0.09
N MET A 59 -3.23 -29.72 0.61
CA MET A 59 -2.73 -30.15 1.90
C MET A 59 -1.21 -30.01 2.06
N SER A 60 -0.46 -30.20 0.96
CA SER A 60 1.00 -30.07 0.94
C SER A 60 1.47 -28.65 1.24
N LEU A 61 0.68 -27.64 0.89
CA LEU A 61 1.00 -26.23 1.09
C LEU A 61 0.91 -25.83 2.58
N TYR A 62 -0.07 -26.38 3.31
CA TYR A 62 -0.28 -26.05 4.72
C TYR A 62 0.92 -26.39 5.60
N ARG A 63 1.78 -27.32 5.21
CA ARG A 63 3.05 -27.57 5.91
C ARG A 63 3.98 -26.34 5.92
N TYR A 64 3.93 -25.51 4.88
CA TYR A 64 4.83 -24.36 4.71
C TYR A 64 4.24 -23.06 5.20
N VAL A 65 2.92 -22.88 5.01
CA VAL A 65 2.21 -21.61 5.26
C VAL A 65 1.14 -21.71 6.33
N ARG A 66 0.92 -22.91 6.90
CA ARG A 66 -0.06 -23.26 7.94
C ARG A 66 -1.52 -23.15 7.52
N ASN A 67 -1.93 -22.00 6.99
CA ASN A 67 -3.28 -21.68 6.57
C ASN A 67 -3.26 -20.56 5.51
N LYS A 68 -4.43 -20.16 5.01
CA LYS A 68 -4.56 -19.05 4.05
C LYS A 68 -4.03 -17.74 4.63
N ASP A 69 -4.27 -17.52 5.90
CA ASP A 69 -3.82 -16.36 6.66
C ASP A 69 -2.30 -16.21 6.70
N GLY A 70 -1.59 -17.27 7.08
CA GLY A 70 -0.12 -17.30 7.08
C GLY A 70 0.47 -17.15 5.68
N LEU A 71 -0.23 -17.62 4.64
CA LEU A 71 0.15 -17.32 3.26
C LEU A 71 0.04 -15.82 2.95
N VAL A 72 -1.05 -15.16 3.36
CA VAL A 72 -1.23 -13.72 3.16
C VAL A 72 -0.17 -12.92 3.92
N ASP A 73 0.12 -13.28 5.16
CA ASP A 73 1.18 -12.64 5.96
C ASP A 73 2.54 -12.73 5.23
N LEU A 74 2.86 -13.91 4.68
CA LEU A 74 4.09 -14.12 3.90
C LEU A 74 4.12 -13.33 2.59
N MET A 75 2.98 -13.21 1.90
CA MET A 75 2.88 -12.40 0.68
C MET A 75 3.11 -10.91 0.97
N LEU A 76 2.49 -10.38 2.03
CA LEU A 76 2.65 -8.98 2.42
C LEU A 76 4.12 -8.67 2.74
N ASP A 77 4.79 -9.52 3.51
CA ASP A 77 6.20 -9.31 3.83
C ASP A 77 7.12 -9.46 2.60
N ALA A 78 6.82 -10.41 1.71
CA ALA A 78 7.58 -10.57 0.48
C ALA A 78 7.47 -9.35 -0.44
N ALA A 79 6.30 -8.71 -0.55
CA ALA A 79 6.14 -7.47 -1.31
C ALA A 79 6.97 -6.32 -0.70
N MET A 80 7.04 -6.24 0.63
CA MET A 80 7.89 -5.23 1.30
C MET A 80 9.39 -5.45 1.08
N ALA A 81 9.84 -6.62 0.64
CA ALA A 81 11.23 -6.83 0.26
C ALA A 81 11.66 -5.93 -0.93
N GLU A 82 10.70 -5.50 -1.76
CA GLU A 82 10.94 -4.62 -2.91
C GLU A 82 11.08 -3.14 -2.51
N VAL A 83 10.66 -2.78 -1.29
CA VAL A 83 10.78 -1.41 -0.76
C VAL A 83 12.24 -1.13 -0.39
N ARG A 84 12.83 -0.17 -1.09
CA ARG A 84 14.21 0.25 -0.87
C ARG A 84 14.27 1.21 0.31
N THR A 85 15.03 0.85 1.33
CA THR A 85 15.49 1.79 2.35
C THR A 85 16.77 2.44 1.85
N PRO A 86 16.86 3.78 1.81
CA PRO A 86 18.11 4.47 1.52
C PRO A 86 19.26 3.99 2.43
N SER A 87 20.49 4.02 1.91
CA SER A 87 21.68 3.77 2.73
C SER A 87 21.86 4.87 3.77
N GLU A 88 22.56 4.56 4.87
CA GLU A 88 22.96 5.47 5.96
C GLU A 88 23.64 6.77 5.49
N SER A 89 24.06 6.84 4.23
CA SER A 89 24.73 7.99 3.60
C SER A 89 23.79 9.13 3.15
N VAL A 90 22.48 9.04 3.37
CA VAL A 90 21.58 10.16 3.07
C VAL A 90 21.69 11.20 4.18
N VAL A 91 22.37 12.31 3.89
CA VAL A 91 22.61 13.41 4.83
C VAL A 91 21.32 14.12 5.26
N ASP A 92 20.28 14.07 4.43
CA ASP A 92 18.97 14.69 4.68
C ASP A 92 17.89 13.65 5.03
N TRP A 93 17.47 13.65 6.30
CA TRP A 93 16.41 12.80 6.82
C TRP A 93 15.09 12.95 6.03
N ARG A 94 14.79 14.16 5.54
CA ARG A 94 13.55 14.44 4.79
C ARG A 94 13.55 13.70 3.47
N GLU A 95 14.63 13.82 2.70
CA GLU A 95 14.79 13.12 1.44
C GLU A 95 14.87 11.60 1.65
N GLY A 96 15.49 11.15 2.75
CA GLY A 96 15.50 9.75 3.14
C GLY A 96 14.09 9.16 3.33
N LEU A 97 13.23 9.85 4.08
CA LEU A 97 11.84 9.43 4.28
C LEU A 97 10.99 9.59 3.01
N ALA A 98 11.24 10.63 2.22
CA ALA A 98 10.53 10.83 0.96
C ALA A 98 10.82 9.70 -0.05
N ARG A 99 12.09 9.30 -0.18
CA ARG A 99 12.48 8.15 -1.02
C ARG A 99 11.89 6.84 -0.55
N LEU A 100 11.82 6.64 0.77
CA LEU A 100 11.14 5.47 1.34
C LEU A 100 9.66 5.46 0.95
N ALA A 101 8.94 6.57 1.16
CA ALA A 101 7.52 6.69 0.83
C ALA A 101 7.25 6.46 -0.66
N ARG A 102 8.08 7.03 -1.55
CA ARG A 102 8.02 6.78 -3.00
C ARG A 102 8.29 5.32 -3.34
N SER A 103 9.25 4.67 -2.69
CA SER A 103 9.50 3.24 -2.92
C SER A 103 8.36 2.35 -2.45
N MET A 104 7.68 2.71 -1.35
CA MET A 104 6.48 2.03 -0.89
C MET A 104 5.34 2.22 -1.90
N TRP A 105 5.18 3.43 -2.42
CA TRP A 105 4.21 3.74 -3.45
C TRP A 105 4.42 2.91 -4.73
N GLU A 106 5.64 2.84 -5.25
CA GLU A 106 5.96 2.01 -6.42
C GLU A 106 5.65 0.51 -6.18
N MET A 107 6.00 -0.02 -5.01
CA MET A 107 5.66 -1.39 -4.63
C MET A 107 4.13 -1.61 -4.65
N THR A 108 3.35 -0.68 -4.11
CA THR A 108 1.88 -0.81 -4.13
C THR A 108 1.28 -0.68 -5.51
N LYS A 109 1.90 0.08 -6.43
CA LYS A 109 1.48 0.12 -7.84
C LYS A 109 1.73 -1.21 -8.55
N GLN A 110 2.85 -1.86 -8.24
CA GLN A 110 3.21 -3.19 -8.77
C GLN A 110 2.34 -4.32 -8.17
N HIS A 111 1.98 -4.18 -6.90
CA HIS A 111 1.18 -5.13 -6.13
C HIS A 111 -0.13 -4.50 -5.64
N ARG A 112 -1.05 -4.20 -6.57
CA ARG A 112 -2.31 -3.50 -6.25
C ARG A 112 -3.18 -4.21 -5.19
N TRP A 113 -3.03 -5.52 -5.04
CA TRP A 113 -3.69 -6.30 -3.99
C TRP A 113 -3.20 -5.98 -2.58
N TYR A 114 -2.02 -5.39 -2.43
CA TYR A 114 -1.37 -5.15 -1.14
C TYR A 114 -2.21 -4.25 -0.22
N ALA A 115 -2.68 -3.11 -0.74
CA ALA A 115 -3.43 -2.14 0.05
C ALA A 115 -4.75 -2.71 0.59
N ARG A 116 -5.42 -3.59 -0.17
CA ARG A 116 -6.64 -4.27 0.29
C ARG A 116 -6.38 -5.27 1.42
N LEU A 117 -5.21 -5.90 1.44
CA LEU A 117 -4.88 -6.94 2.42
C LEU A 117 -4.23 -6.37 3.70
N VAL A 118 -3.37 -5.37 3.58
CA VAL A 118 -2.55 -4.84 4.68
C VAL A 118 -3.37 -4.25 5.84
N HIS A 119 -4.57 -3.71 5.56
CA HIS A 119 -5.44 -3.12 6.60
C HIS A 119 -5.98 -4.15 7.59
N THR A 120 -6.20 -5.38 7.14
CA THR A 120 -6.70 -6.47 8.00
C THR A 120 -5.57 -7.20 8.71
N ARG A 121 -4.33 -7.07 8.20
CA ARG A 121 -3.15 -7.79 8.70
C ARG A 121 -1.93 -6.86 8.66
N PRO A 122 -1.70 -6.06 9.71
CA PRO A 122 -0.50 -5.26 9.84
C PRO A 122 0.74 -6.15 9.68
N PRO A 123 1.64 -5.85 8.73
CA PRO A 123 2.79 -6.70 8.48
C PRO A 123 3.75 -6.68 9.67
N ALA A 124 4.18 -7.86 10.10
CA ALA A 124 5.11 -8.04 11.21
C ALA A 124 6.27 -8.97 10.85
N GLY A 125 6.55 -9.11 9.55
CA GLY A 125 7.63 -9.95 9.05
C GLY A 125 8.97 -9.21 8.99
N PRO A 126 10.06 -9.93 8.66
CA PRO A 126 11.41 -9.38 8.63
C PRO A 126 11.58 -8.15 7.73
N ASN A 127 10.91 -8.10 6.58
CA ASN A 127 11.02 -6.96 5.66
C ASN A 127 10.27 -5.74 6.21
N ALA A 128 9.11 -5.95 6.85
CA ALA A 128 8.42 -4.90 7.61
C ALA A 128 9.33 -4.31 8.68
N CYS A 129 9.93 -5.18 9.49
CA CYS A 129 10.80 -4.78 10.59
C CYS A 129 12.01 -3.99 10.07
N ARG A 130 12.63 -4.40 8.96
CA ARG A 130 13.74 -3.66 8.34
C ARG A 130 13.35 -2.23 7.95
N ILE A 131 12.17 -2.04 7.37
CA ILE A 131 11.67 -0.72 6.98
C ILE A 131 11.38 0.14 8.21
N HIS A 132 10.72 -0.46 9.21
CA HIS A 132 10.39 0.23 10.46
C HIS A 132 11.66 0.64 11.21
N GLU A 133 12.64 -0.24 11.31
CA GLU A 133 13.95 0.01 11.95
C GLU A 133 14.71 1.16 11.27
N TYR A 134 14.70 1.21 9.94
CA TYR A 134 15.29 2.33 9.21
C TYR A 134 14.67 3.68 9.64
N VAL A 135 13.34 3.76 9.73
CA VAL A 135 12.67 5.01 10.14
C VAL A 135 12.97 5.36 11.59
N LEU A 136 13.01 4.37 12.49
CA LEU A 136 13.39 4.59 13.88
C LEU A 136 14.83 5.08 14.00
N THR A 137 15.75 4.54 13.20
CA THR A 137 17.16 4.97 13.17
C THR A 137 17.27 6.43 12.73
N VAL A 138 16.62 6.79 11.61
CA VAL A 138 16.60 8.17 11.09
C VAL A 138 16.15 9.17 12.17
N PHE A 139 15.10 8.85 12.92
CA PHE A 139 14.59 9.74 13.96
C PHE A 139 15.41 9.69 15.26
N ALA A 140 15.99 8.54 15.61
CA ALA A 140 16.87 8.40 16.77
C ALA A 140 18.12 9.28 16.61
N ASP A 141 18.69 9.34 15.40
CA ASP A 141 19.83 10.22 15.07
C ASP A 141 19.50 11.71 15.21
N LEU A 142 18.21 12.07 15.11
CA LEU A 142 17.69 13.43 15.35
C LEU A 142 17.32 13.68 16.82
N GLY A 143 17.54 12.71 17.72
CA GLY A 143 17.18 12.80 19.13
C GLY A 143 15.67 12.68 19.41
N VAL A 144 14.90 12.20 18.45
CA VAL A 144 13.44 12.01 18.61
C VAL A 144 13.16 10.69 19.32
N GLY A 145 12.24 10.70 20.29
CA GLY A 145 11.83 9.50 21.01
C GLY A 145 11.20 8.44 20.09
N LEU A 146 11.53 7.16 20.31
CA LEU A 146 11.13 6.05 19.43
C LEU A 146 9.61 5.92 19.24
N GLN A 147 8.82 6.23 20.27
CA GLN A 147 7.35 6.21 20.15
C GLN A 147 6.86 7.27 19.16
N THR A 148 7.39 8.49 19.26
CA THR A 148 7.08 9.59 18.34
C THR A 148 7.56 9.30 16.92
N ALA A 149 8.75 8.71 16.78
CA ALA A 149 9.26 8.25 15.49
C ALA A 149 8.34 7.21 14.84
N SER A 150 7.85 6.24 15.64
CA SER A 150 6.88 5.24 15.18
C SER A 150 5.54 5.88 14.78
N ASP A 151 5.07 6.89 15.50
CA ASP A 151 3.84 7.62 15.14
C ASP A 151 4.01 8.36 13.80
N PHE A 152 5.17 8.98 13.55
CA PHE A 152 5.49 9.61 12.28
C PHE A 152 5.57 8.62 11.12
N TYR A 153 6.21 7.46 11.34
CA TYR A 153 6.21 6.37 10.35
C TYR A 153 4.78 5.97 9.98
N LEU A 154 3.91 5.76 10.98
CA LEU A 154 2.53 5.36 10.73
C LEU A 154 1.73 6.43 9.97
N LEU A 155 1.99 7.72 10.18
CA LEU A 155 1.37 8.79 9.40
C LEU A 155 1.75 8.72 7.93
N ILE A 156 3.05 8.61 7.64
CA ILE A 156 3.57 8.49 6.27
C ILE A 156 3.04 7.23 5.60
N ASN A 157 3.14 6.08 6.28
CA ASN A 157 2.66 4.80 5.76
C ASN A 157 1.15 4.85 5.47
N ARG A 158 0.32 5.42 6.36
CA ARG A 158 -1.13 5.52 6.15
C ARG A 158 -1.49 6.41 4.95
N HIS A 159 -0.73 7.47 4.70
CA HIS A 159 -0.90 8.29 3.49
C HIS A 159 -0.66 7.47 2.22
N VAL A 160 0.46 6.75 2.16
CA VAL A 160 0.81 5.88 1.02
C VAL A 160 -0.25 4.79 0.82
N ILE A 161 -0.63 4.08 1.88
CA ILE A 161 -1.61 2.98 1.78
C ILE A 161 -3.01 3.50 1.42
N GLY A 162 -3.43 4.66 1.94
CA GLY A 162 -4.71 5.27 1.58
C GLY A 162 -4.80 5.60 0.09
N LEU A 163 -3.74 6.21 -0.46
CA LEU A 163 -3.63 6.45 -1.90
C LEU A 163 -3.58 5.15 -2.70
N ALA A 164 -2.86 4.13 -2.21
CA ALA A 164 -2.76 2.83 -2.86
C ALA A 164 -4.08 2.08 -2.92
N LEU A 165 -4.90 2.18 -1.88
CA LEU A 165 -6.23 1.59 -1.86
C LEU A 165 -7.13 2.25 -2.91
N GLN A 166 -7.16 3.59 -2.93
CA GLN A 166 -7.91 4.33 -3.94
C GLN A 166 -7.42 4.01 -5.36
N TYR A 167 -6.11 3.92 -5.57
CA TYR A 167 -5.52 3.56 -6.87
C TYR A 167 -5.87 2.14 -7.29
N ALA A 168 -5.80 1.18 -6.38
CA ALA A 168 -6.18 -0.21 -6.64
C ALA A 168 -7.67 -0.34 -7.02
N ASP A 169 -8.54 0.46 -6.40
CA ASP A 169 -9.98 0.47 -6.68
C ASP A 169 -10.33 1.24 -7.96
N THR A 170 -9.71 2.39 -8.21
CA THR A 170 -9.97 3.21 -9.42
C THR A 170 -9.46 2.52 -10.68
N ALA A 171 -8.33 1.82 -10.62
CA ALA A 171 -7.88 0.99 -11.73
C ALA A 171 -8.81 -0.20 -11.98
N TYR A 172 -9.46 -0.72 -10.93
CA TYR A 172 -10.50 -1.75 -11.05
C TYR A 172 -11.76 -1.18 -11.73
N VAL A 173 -12.19 0.00 -11.29
CA VAL A 173 -13.30 0.73 -11.91
C VAL A 173 -12.98 1.07 -13.36
N GLN A 174 -11.77 1.51 -13.72
CA GLN A 174 -11.39 1.79 -15.11
C GLN A 174 -11.22 0.52 -15.97
N SER A 175 -10.94 -0.63 -15.37
CA SER A 175 -10.82 -1.91 -16.09
C SER A 175 -12.14 -2.66 -16.25
N ASP A 176 -13.12 -2.38 -15.39
CA ASP A 176 -14.44 -3.07 -15.32
C ASP A 176 -15.60 -2.13 -15.72
N ALA A 177 -15.39 -0.82 -15.64
CA ALA A 177 -16.22 0.23 -16.20
C ALA A 177 -15.37 1.12 -17.12
N ASP A 178 -15.75 1.19 -18.39
CA ASP A 178 -15.16 2.07 -19.42
C ASP A 178 -15.38 3.56 -19.13
N LEU A 179 -15.44 4.02 -17.87
CA LEU A 179 -15.72 5.42 -17.52
C LEU A 179 -14.49 6.30 -17.77
N THR A 180 -14.48 6.91 -18.95
CA THR A 180 -13.56 7.96 -19.38
C THR A 180 -13.74 9.24 -18.54
N VAL A 181 -12.72 10.10 -18.52
CA VAL A 181 -12.81 11.45 -17.92
C VAL A 181 -13.99 12.24 -18.50
N ASP A 182 -14.29 12.03 -19.78
CA ASP A 182 -15.40 12.70 -20.46
C ASP A 182 -16.77 12.20 -19.99
N GLU A 183 -16.94 10.93 -19.65
CA GLU A 183 -18.18 10.42 -19.03
C GLU A 183 -18.35 10.91 -17.58
N ILE A 184 -17.25 11.06 -16.84
CA ILE A 184 -17.27 11.72 -15.51
C ILE A 184 -17.72 13.17 -15.67
N ARG A 185 -17.17 13.91 -16.65
CA ARG A 185 -17.60 15.28 -16.96
C ARG A 185 -19.05 15.32 -17.41
N GLN A 186 -19.52 14.38 -18.24
CA GLN A 186 -20.90 14.33 -18.72
C GLN A 186 -21.89 14.06 -17.57
N THR A 187 -21.54 13.14 -16.67
CA THR A 187 -22.32 12.86 -15.45
C THR A 187 -22.35 14.09 -14.55
N ALA A 188 -21.21 14.73 -14.31
CA ALA A 188 -21.12 15.97 -13.55
C ALA A 188 -21.93 17.11 -14.21
N ARG A 189 -21.93 17.25 -15.54
CA ARG A 189 -22.77 18.23 -16.26
C ARG A 189 -24.26 17.98 -16.05
N SER A 190 -24.68 16.72 -15.98
CA SER A 190 -26.11 16.40 -15.77
C SER A 190 -26.63 16.88 -14.41
N TRP A 191 -25.77 16.91 -13.39
CA TRP A 191 -26.13 17.35 -12.03
C TRP A 191 -25.78 18.82 -11.74
N TRP A 192 -24.59 19.29 -12.15
CA TRP A 192 -24.11 20.66 -11.90
C TRP A 192 -24.48 21.66 -12.99
N GLY A 193 -24.68 21.23 -14.23
CA GLY A 193 -25.09 22.10 -15.35
C GLY A 193 -26.50 22.68 -15.19
N GLN A 194 -27.28 22.20 -14.21
CA GLN A 194 -28.58 22.76 -13.83
C GLN A 194 -28.50 23.82 -12.71
N MET A 195 -27.32 24.07 -12.12
CA MET A 195 -27.14 25.01 -11.00
C MET A 195 -26.81 26.43 -11.49
N ASP A 196 -27.79 27.10 -12.11
CA ASP A 196 -27.69 28.50 -12.56
C ASP A 196 -28.12 29.55 -11.50
N THR A 197 -28.70 29.11 -10.38
CA THR A 197 -29.05 29.97 -9.22
C THR A 197 -28.08 29.79 -8.05
N GLU A 198 -28.10 30.73 -7.10
CA GLU A 198 -27.29 30.74 -5.87
C GLU A 198 -27.16 29.34 -5.25
N SER A 199 -26.02 28.69 -5.49
CA SER A 199 -25.74 27.37 -4.96
C SER A 199 -25.50 27.47 -3.46
N PRO A 200 -26.05 26.56 -2.63
CA PRO A 200 -25.65 26.45 -1.21
C PRO A 200 -24.18 26.02 -1.05
N TYR A 201 -23.49 25.66 -2.13
CA TYR A 201 -22.09 25.23 -2.16
C TYR A 201 -21.23 26.11 -3.09
N PRO A 202 -21.00 27.39 -2.74
CA PRO A 202 -20.36 28.36 -3.64
C PRO A 202 -18.94 27.96 -4.07
N HIS A 203 -18.12 27.46 -3.15
CA HIS A 203 -16.75 27.03 -3.46
C HIS A 203 -16.72 25.76 -4.32
N LEU A 204 -17.62 24.80 -4.06
CA LEU A 204 -17.73 23.58 -4.86
C LEU A 204 -18.22 23.90 -6.27
N GLN A 205 -19.18 24.82 -6.40
CA GLN A 205 -19.64 25.30 -7.70
C GLN A 205 -18.51 25.98 -8.49
N GLN A 206 -17.69 26.80 -7.84
CA GLN A 206 -16.52 27.43 -8.48
C GLN A 206 -15.51 26.38 -8.98
N LEU A 207 -15.25 25.36 -8.18
CA LEU A 207 -14.34 24.27 -8.53
C LEU A 207 -14.90 23.41 -9.68
N MET A 208 -16.19 23.08 -9.65
CA MET A 208 -16.84 22.31 -10.70
C MET A 208 -16.93 23.06 -12.02
N ARG A 209 -17.14 24.38 -12.00
CA ARG A 209 -17.06 25.22 -13.22
C ARG A 209 -15.70 25.11 -13.90
N ARG A 210 -14.61 25.13 -13.14
CA ARG A 210 -13.26 24.92 -13.68
C ARG A 210 -13.05 23.49 -14.20
N PHE A 211 -13.57 22.48 -13.50
CA PHE A 211 -13.46 21.08 -13.91
C PHE A 211 -14.23 20.78 -15.21
N LEU A 212 -15.39 21.41 -15.39
CA LEU A 212 -16.29 21.20 -16.53
C LEU A 212 -15.91 22.00 -17.79
N ASP A 213 -15.01 22.98 -17.66
CA ASP A 213 -14.47 23.76 -18.77
C ASP A 213 -13.64 22.88 -19.71
N GLU A 214 -14.06 22.81 -20.98
CA GLU A 214 -13.42 22.00 -22.03
C GLU A 214 -12.01 22.49 -22.36
N HIS A 215 -11.67 23.73 -22.01
CA HIS A 215 -10.35 24.32 -22.21
C HIS A 215 -9.43 24.14 -20.99
N ASN A 216 -9.88 23.50 -19.92
CA ASN A 216 -9.02 23.25 -18.77
C ASN A 216 -7.91 22.26 -19.15
N PRO A 217 -6.62 22.66 -19.09
CA PRO A 217 -5.50 21.83 -19.52
C PRO A 217 -5.22 20.65 -18.58
N THR A 218 -5.91 20.57 -17.44
CA THR A 218 -5.82 19.43 -16.53
C THR A 218 -6.99 18.46 -16.76
N ASP A 219 -6.69 17.17 -16.89
CA ASP A 219 -7.68 16.09 -17.04
C ASP A 219 -8.57 15.87 -15.79
N GLY A 220 -8.52 16.79 -14.82
CA GLY A 220 -9.34 16.75 -13.62
C GLY A 220 -8.55 16.97 -12.34
N TRP A 221 -8.86 16.14 -11.34
CA TRP A 221 -8.17 16.13 -10.05
C TRP A 221 -6.72 15.66 -10.20
N ALA A 222 -5.84 16.13 -9.31
CA ALA A 222 -4.45 15.70 -9.31
C ALA A 222 -4.37 14.16 -9.22
N GLY A 223 -3.61 13.56 -10.13
CA GLY A 223 -3.39 12.13 -10.17
C GLY A 223 -2.71 11.59 -8.91
N PRO A 224 -2.70 10.27 -8.72
CA PRO A 224 -2.23 9.64 -7.48
C PRO A 224 -0.76 9.94 -7.18
N ASP A 225 0.12 10.04 -8.18
CA ASP A 225 1.53 10.43 -7.97
C ASP A 225 1.66 11.88 -7.47
N THR A 226 0.86 12.81 -8.01
CA THR A 226 0.84 14.21 -7.55
C THR A 226 0.27 14.33 -6.14
N GLN A 227 -0.80 13.57 -5.82
CA GLN A 227 -1.39 13.53 -4.48
C GLN A 227 -0.43 12.94 -3.44
N LEU A 228 0.39 11.95 -3.84
CA LEU A 228 1.46 11.44 -3.01
C LEU A 228 2.40 12.56 -2.60
N GLU A 229 2.97 13.28 -3.56
CA GLU A 229 3.97 14.33 -3.30
C GLU A 229 3.40 15.50 -2.49
N ILE A 230 2.16 15.94 -2.76
CA ILE A 230 1.49 16.99 -1.98
C ILE A 230 1.35 16.57 -0.52
N GLY A 231 0.77 15.40 -0.26
CA GLY A 231 0.54 14.95 1.11
C GLY A 231 1.85 14.62 1.83
N LEU A 232 2.83 14.05 1.12
CA LEU A 232 4.16 13.76 1.67
C LEU A 232 4.89 15.05 2.07
N GLY A 233 4.84 16.10 1.23
CA GLY A 233 5.39 17.41 1.56
C GLY A 233 4.77 17.97 2.85
N CYS A 234 3.44 18.02 2.92
CA CYS A 234 2.72 18.49 4.10
C CYS A 234 3.08 17.71 5.38
N LEU A 235 3.19 16.38 5.28
CA LEU A 235 3.55 15.53 6.42
C LEU A 235 4.98 15.79 6.89
N LEU A 236 5.94 15.86 5.97
CA LEU A 236 7.35 16.11 6.31
C LEU A 236 7.53 17.52 6.88
N ASP A 237 6.84 18.53 6.36
CA ASP A 237 6.84 19.89 6.92
C ASP A 237 6.29 19.92 8.35
N GLY A 238 5.17 19.23 8.57
CA GLY A 238 4.57 19.10 9.89
C GLY A 238 5.49 18.39 10.89
N ILE A 239 6.19 17.34 10.46
CA ILE A 239 7.17 16.61 11.28
C ILE A 239 8.36 17.52 11.62
N ALA A 240 8.95 18.19 10.63
CA ALA A 240 10.10 19.08 10.83
C ALA A 240 9.81 20.17 11.86
N ASN A 241 8.63 20.77 11.77
CA ASN A 241 8.18 21.77 12.74
C ASN A 241 8.05 21.19 14.16
N ARG A 242 7.55 19.95 14.30
CA ARG A 242 7.38 19.31 15.62
C ARG A 242 8.69 18.89 16.28
N ILE A 243 9.72 18.56 15.51
CA ILE A 243 11.03 18.14 16.05
C ILE A 243 11.99 19.32 16.30
N GLY A 244 11.54 20.56 16.08
CA GLY A 244 12.31 21.77 16.41
C GLY A 244 13.37 22.18 15.39
N ASN A 245 13.25 21.68 14.15
CA ASN A 245 14.09 21.96 12.98
C ASN A 245 15.63 21.96 13.21
N PRO A 246 16.30 20.79 13.17
CA PRO A 246 17.75 20.71 13.05
C PRO A 246 18.27 20.77 11.60
N GLY A 247 17.41 21.03 10.61
CA GLY A 247 17.77 21.14 9.18
C GLY A 247 16.57 20.97 8.29
#